data_AF-A0A1L8E7M5-F1
#
_entry.id   AF-A0A1L8E7M5-F1
#
_cell.length_a   1.000
_cell.length_b   1.000
_cell.length_c   1.000
_cell.angle_alpha   90.00
_cell.angle_beta   90.00
_cell.angle_gamma   90.00
#
_symmetry.space_group_name_H-M   'P 1'
#
loop_
_entity.id
_entity.type
_entity.pdbx_description
1 polymer ?
#
loop_
_entity_poly.entity_id
_entity_poly.type
_entity_poly.pdbx_seq_one_letter_code
_entity_poly.pdbx_strand_id
1 'polypeptide(L)'
;MLAKKYGALNFLGYGMLVNSVFAFLVPVAAREGGVWGLCIVRFIQGLGEGPIVPCTHALLAKWIPPNERSRMGAAVYAGAQFGTIISMPLSGLLAEYGFDGGWPSIFYVFGAVGTIWSIAFIIWVYEDPSSHPRIDEREKKYINTSLWGATEIKSPPIPFKSIFKCLPFYAILFAHMGHNYGYETLMTELPTYMKQVLRFSLKSNGLLSSLPYLAMWIFSMSISIVADWMISSKRFNHTQTRKVMNSIGQYGPGLALIAASYTGCDRVLTLAILTIGVGLNGGIYSGFKINHLDLTPRFAGFLMAITNCSANLAGLLAPIAAGNLINNQPTIAQWQKVFFIAAFIYIIAGTFFNIFGSGERQYWDNPDNDVKDPNALESQTQEPSNQNGNDARRRISAISGSQ
;
A
#
# COMPACT_ATOMS: atom_id res chain seq x y z
N MET A 1 -12.37 -1.47 9.46
CA MET A 1 -13.31 -1.11 10.56
C MET A 1 -12.76 -1.51 11.92
N LEU A 2 -12.34 -2.76 12.11
CA LEU A 2 -11.74 -3.21 13.38
C LEU A 2 -10.47 -2.42 13.76
N ALA A 3 -9.58 -2.18 12.79
CA ALA A 3 -8.39 -1.33 12.98
C ALA A 3 -8.73 0.09 13.48
N LYS A 4 -9.90 0.65 13.14
CA LYS A 4 -10.35 1.96 13.62
C LYS A 4 -10.77 1.93 15.10
N LYS A 5 -11.24 0.77 15.59
CA LYS A 5 -11.74 0.59 16.96
C LYS A 5 -10.64 0.14 17.93
N TYR A 6 -9.74 -0.71 17.47
CA TYR A 6 -8.74 -1.40 18.31
C TYR A 6 -7.30 -0.98 18.02
N GLY A 7 -7.10 0.01 17.16
CA GLY A 7 -5.79 0.52 16.75
C GLY A 7 -5.26 -0.20 15.50
N ALA A 8 -4.76 0.59 14.54
CA ALA A 8 -4.20 0.06 13.29
C ALA A 8 -2.87 -0.66 13.54
N LEU A 9 -2.10 -0.20 14.53
CA LEU A 9 -0.81 -0.76 14.89
C LEU A 9 -0.95 -2.19 15.42
N ASN A 10 -1.89 -2.42 16.32
CA ASN A 10 -2.15 -3.73 16.91
C ASN A 10 -2.56 -4.74 15.82
N PHE A 11 -3.48 -4.36 14.94
CA PHE A 11 -3.91 -5.21 13.84
C PHE A 11 -2.77 -5.55 12.87
N LEU A 12 -1.89 -4.59 12.58
CA LEU A 12 -0.71 -4.81 11.75
C LEU A 12 0.28 -5.76 12.44
N GLY A 13 0.66 -5.49 13.69
CA GLY A 13 1.63 -6.28 14.46
C GLY A 13 1.17 -7.72 14.70
N TYR A 14 -0.03 -7.91 15.25
CA TYR A 14 -0.57 -9.24 15.50
C TYR A 14 -0.90 -9.98 14.20
N GLY A 15 -1.31 -9.28 13.14
CA GLY A 15 -1.54 -9.89 11.82
C GLY A 15 -0.25 -10.48 11.24
N MET A 16 0.85 -9.72 11.27
CA MET A 16 2.18 -10.20 10.87
C MET A 16 2.66 -11.37 11.72
N LEU A 17 2.42 -11.32 13.04
CA LEU A 17 2.78 -12.39 13.97
C LEU A 17 2.03 -13.69 13.67
N VAL A 18 0.70 -13.62 13.48
CA VAL A 18 -0.12 -14.78 13.12
C VAL A 18 0.37 -15.37 11.79
N ASN A 19 0.59 -14.55 10.77
CA ASN A 19 1.08 -15.05 9.48
C ASN A 19 2.44 -15.76 9.61
N SER A 20 3.36 -15.18 10.38
CA SER A 20 4.73 -15.69 10.57
C SER A 20 4.77 -16.97 11.42
N VAL A 21 3.95 -17.06 12.47
CA VAL A 21 3.87 -18.26 13.32
C VAL A 21 3.23 -19.41 12.55
N PHE A 22 2.17 -19.15 11.79
CA PHE A 22 1.53 -20.18 10.97
C PHE A 22 2.40 -20.60 9.78
N ALA A 23 3.42 -19.83 9.39
CA ALA A 23 4.40 -20.27 8.41
C ALA A 23 5.15 -21.53 8.88
N PHE A 24 5.52 -21.62 10.17
CA PHE A 24 6.15 -22.84 10.70
C PHE A 24 5.24 -24.08 10.61
N LEU A 25 3.92 -23.89 10.62
CA LEU A 25 2.96 -24.97 10.55
C LEU A 25 2.73 -25.46 9.11
N VAL A 26 3.17 -24.70 8.09
CA VAL A 26 2.95 -25.07 6.67
C VAL A 26 3.56 -26.43 6.34
N PRO A 27 4.84 -26.73 6.65
CA PRO A 27 5.41 -28.02 6.27
C PRO A 27 4.78 -29.19 7.01
N VAL A 28 4.46 -29.01 8.30
CA VAL A 28 3.78 -30.02 9.13
C VAL A 28 2.38 -30.30 8.56
N ALA A 29 1.61 -29.25 8.27
CA ALA A 29 0.28 -29.37 7.69
C ALA A 29 0.29 -30.03 6.31
N ALA A 30 1.32 -29.80 5.48
CA ALA A 30 1.46 -30.45 4.19
C ALA A 30 1.79 -31.95 4.29
N ARG A 31 2.56 -32.36 5.31
CA ARG A 31 2.97 -33.76 5.52
C ARG A 31 1.89 -34.59 6.20
N GLU A 32 1.29 -34.06 7.27
CA GLU A 32 0.39 -34.81 8.15
C GLU A 32 -1.09 -34.45 7.94
N GLY A 33 -1.37 -33.17 7.63
CA GLY A 33 -2.74 -32.66 7.48
C GLY A 33 -3.35 -32.81 6.08
N GLY A 34 -2.57 -33.28 5.11
CA GLY A 34 -2.98 -33.37 3.71
C GLY A 34 -3.45 -32.03 3.13
N VAL A 35 -4.29 -32.09 2.09
CA VAL A 35 -4.78 -30.90 1.39
C VAL A 35 -5.59 -29.98 2.33
N TRP A 36 -6.46 -30.54 3.16
CA TRP A 36 -7.33 -29.77 4.05
C TRP A 36 -6.56 -29.06 5.17
N GLY A 37 -5.58 -29.72 5.79
CA GLY A 37 -4.72 -29.11 6.79
C GLY A 37 -3.94 -27.93 6.22
N LEU A 38 -3.37 -28.09 5.02
CA LEU A 38 -2.67 -27.00 4.32
C LEU A 38 -3.61 -25.85 3.98
N CYS A 39 -4.83 -26.13 3.51
CA CYS A 39 -5.85 -25.11 3.23
C CYS A 39 -6.22 -24.31 4.49
N ILE A 40 -6.39 -24.96 5.64
CA ILE A 40 -6.71 -24.29 6.90
C ILE A 40 -5.57 -23.37 7.33
N VAL A 41 -4.31 -23.85 7.32
CA VAL A 41 -3.15 -23.03 7.68
C VAL A 41 -3.03 -21.83 6.75
N ARG A 42 -3.20 -22.02 5.44
CA ARG A 42 -3.13 -20.93 4.45
C ARG A 42 -4.26 -19.93 4.60
N PHE A 43 -5.46 -20.39 4.94
CA PHE A 43 -6.58 -19.50 5.23
C PHE A 43 -6.26 -18.60 6.44
N ILE A 44 -5.69 -19.16 7.51
CA ILE A 44 -5.31 -18.38 8.71
C ILE A 44 -4.17 -17.41 8.40
N GLN A 45 -3.18 -17.81 7.62
CA GLN A 45 -2.12 -16.91 7.12
C GLN A 45 -2.71 -15.73 6.36
N GLY A 46 -3.65 -15.98 5.45
CA GLY A 46 -4.35 -14.94 4.69
C GLY A 46 -5.15 -13.97 5.58
N LEU A 47 -5.76 -14.46 6.67
CA LEU A 47 -6.43 -13.60 7.65
C LEU A 47 -5.45 -12.66 8.37
N GLY A 48 -4.23 -13.12 8.67
CA GLY A 48 -3.18 -12.31 9.28
C GLY A 48 -2.57 -11.29 8.30
N GLU A 49 -2.47 -11.64 7.02
CA GLU A 49 -1.88 -10.80 5.98
C GLU A 49 -2.83 -9.70 5.47
N GLY A 50 -4.13 -9.97 5.41
CA GLY A 50 -5.13 -9.04 4.87
C GLY A 50 -5.10 -7.61 5.46
N PRO A 51 -4.94 -7.42 6.78
CA PRO A 51 -4.88 -6.09 7.39
C PRO A 51 -3.61 -5.28 7.08
N ILE A 52 -2.55 -5.88 6.52
CA ILE A 52 -1.23 -5.25 6.41
C ILE A 52 -1.30 -3.94 5.63
N VAL A 53 -1.85 -3.98 4.42
CA VAL A 53 -1.88 -2.81 3.52
C VAL A 53 -2.79 -1.71 4.08
N PRO A 54 -4.04 -1.97 4.50
CA PRO A 54 -4.91 -0.94 5.07
C PRO A 54 -4.39 -0.33 6.38
N CYS A 55 -3.80 -1.15 7.27
CA CYS A 55 -3.28 -0.67 8.55
C CYS A 55 -2.00 0.14 8.35
N THR A 56 -1.10 -0.30 7.47
CA THR A 56 0.05 0.51 7.04
C THR A 56 -0.43 1.85 6.53
N HIS A 57 -1.43 1.86 5.65
CA HIS A 57 -1.95 3.11 5.09
C HIS A 57 -2.58 4.04 6.13
N ALA A 58 -3.26 3.49 7.14
CA ALA A 58 -3.78 4.26 8.27
C ALA A 58 -2.66 4.87 9.13
N LEU A 59 -1.55 4.15 9.34
CA LEU A 59 -0.37 4.68 10.04
C LEU A 59 0.31 5.79 9.23
N LEU A 60 0.47 5.61 7.91
CA LEU A 60 1.02 6.64 7.02
C LEU A 60 0.20 7.94 7.09
N ALA A 61 -1.13 7.84 7.20
CA ALA A 61 -2.00 9.00 7.34
C ALA A 61 -1.78 9.83 8.61
N LYS A 62 -1.32 9.18 9.70
CA LYS A 62 -1.03 9.81 11.00
C LYS A 62 0.40 10.33 11.12
N TRP A 63 1.35 9.76 10.38
CA TRP A 63 2.77 10.05 10.55
C TRP A 63 3.37 10.92 9.45
N ILE A 64 2.77 10.95 8.25
CA ILE A 64 3.41 11.57 7.09
C ILE A 64 2.71 12.89 6.68
N PRO A 65 3.45 14.02 6.75
CA PRO A 65 2.98 15.28 6.23
C PRO A 65 2.68 15.23 4.72
N PRO A 66 1.67 15.97 4.26
CA PRO A 66 1.21 15.98 2.87
C PRO A 66 2.26 16.10 1.78
N ASN A 67 3.22 17.01 1.97
CA ASN A 67 4.23 17.35 0.97
C ASN A 67 5.29 16.24 0.83
N GLU A 68 5.35 15.30 1.77
CA GLU A 68 6.34 14.22 1.80
C GLU A 68 5.70 12.84 1.56
N ARG A 69 4.38 12.80 1.30
CA ARG A 69 3.61 11.57 1.13
C ARG A 69 4.11 10.72 -0.02
N SER A 70 4.60 11.31 -1.11
CA SER A 70 5.05 10.51 -2.24
C SER A 70 6.36 9.79 -1.92
N ARG A 71 7.38 10.49 -1.42
CA ARG A 71 8.64 9.87 -1.01
C ARG A 71 8.48 8.85 0.10
N MET A 72 7.83 9.22 1.22
CA MET A 72 7.70 8.30 2.36
C MET A 72 6.74 7.15 2.06
N GLY A 73 5.64 7.42 1.35
CA GLY A 73 4.71 6.39 0.90
C GLY A 73 5.36 5.40 -0.06
N ALA A 74 6.13 5.89 -1.04
CA ALA A 74 6.88 5.05 -1.96
C ALA A 74 7.92 4.22 -1.21
N ALA A 75 8.70 4.81 -0.29
CA ALA A 75 9.69 4.07 0.50
C ALA A 75 9.08 2.91 1.29
N VAL A 76 7.93 3.13 1.94
CA VAL A 76 7.24 2.08 2.71
C VAL A 76 6.70 0.98 1.79
N TYR A 77 6.04 1.34 0.69
CA TYR A 77 5.46 0.34 -0.21
C TYR A 77 6.48 -0.37 -1.11
N ALA A 78 7.59 0.29 -1.44
CA ALA A 78 8.72 -0.30 -2.16
C ALA A 78 9.41 -1.39 -1.32
N GLY A 79 9.26 -1.35 0.02
CA GLY A 79 9.70 -2.43 0.92
C GLY A 79 9.16 -3.81 0.53
N ALA A 80 7.95 -3.89 -0.03
CA ALA A 80 7.41 -5.15 -0.54
C ALA A 80 8.22 -5.71 -1.71
N GLN A 81 8.61 -4.85 -2.67
CA GLN A 81 9.45 -5.26 -3.81
C GLN A 81 10.86 -5.63 -3.35
N PHE A 82 11.40 -4.90 -2.38
CA PHE A 82 12.67 -5.25 -1.74
C PHE A 82 12.63 -6.65 -1.11
N GLY A 83 11.54 -6.97 -0.41
CA GLY A 83 11.28 -8.32 0.09
C GLY A 83 11.26 -9.37 -1.01
N THR A 84 10.60 -9.11 -2.14
CA THR A 84 10.58 -10.01 -3.31
C THR A 84 11.97 -10.26 -3.89
N ILE A 85 12.78 -9.20 -4.03
CA ILE A 85 14.15 -9.27 -4.58
C ILE A 85 15.05 -10.17 -3.75
N ILE A 86 14.92 -10.14 -2.41
CA ILE A 86 15.69 -11.00 -1.51
C ILE A 86 15.07 -12.40 -1.42
N SER A 87 13.74 -12.48 -1.33
CA SER A 87 13.05 -13.74 -1.05
C SER A 87 13.07 -14.70 -2.23
N MET A 88 12.98 -14.24 -3.48
CA MET A 88 12.98 -15.15 -4.64
C MET A 88 14.31 -15.94 -4.78
N PRO A 89 15.50 -15.30 -4.79
CA PRO A 89 16.76 -16.04 -4.86
C PRO A 89 17.02 -16.88 -3.61
N LEU A 90 16.73 -16.34 -2.42
CA LEU A 90 16.93 -17.06 -1.16
C LEU A 90 16.04 -18.32 -1.09
N SER A 91 14.78 -18.21 -1.52
CA SER A 91 13.87 -19.36 -1.60
C SER A 91 14.37 -20.40 -2.60
N GLY A 92 14.96 -19.99 -3.72
CA GLY A 92 15.58 -20.91 -4.68
C GLY A 92 16.77 -21.67 -4.08
N LEU A 93 17.64 -21.00 -3.34
CA LEU A 93 18.79 -21.62 -2.67
C LEU A 93 18.36 -22.55 -1.53
N LEU A 94 17.38 -22.13 -0.72
CA LEU A 94 16.81 -22.94 0.36
C LEU A 94 16.05 -24.15 -0.19
N ALA A 95 15.36 -24.04 -1.33
CA ALA A 95 14.71 -25.18 -1.95
C ALA A 95 15.71 -26.27 -2.40
N GLU A 96 16.91 -25.89 -2.82
CA GLU A 96 17.94 -26.82 -3.35
C GLU A 96 18.85 -27.38 -2.25
N TYR A 97 19.37 -26.52 -1.38
CA TYR A 97 20.38 -26.87 -0.37
C TYR A 97 19.87 -26.81 1.07
N GLY A 98 18.60 -26.45 1.26
CA GLY A 98 18.00 -26.31 2.58
C GLY A 98 17.78 -27.65 3.29
N PHE A 99 17.61 -27.55 4.59
CA PHE A 99 17.32 -28.70 5.44
C PHE A 99 15.87 -29.20 5.26
N ASP A 100 15.58 -30.38 5.81
CA ASP A 100 14.24 -30.97 5.81
C ASP A 100 13.67 -31.25 4.40
N GLY A 101 14.53 -31.61 3.44
CA GLY A 101 14.14 -31.85 2.04
C GLY A 101 14.01 -30.57 1.21
N GLY A 102 14.73 -29.52 1.60
CA GLY A 102 14.86 -28.27 0.85
C GLY A 102 13.69 -27.32 1.08
N TRP A 103 12.54 -27.58 0.45
CA TRP A 103 11.42 -26.64 0.43
C TRP A 103 10.83 -26.24 1.82
N PRO A 104 10.79 -27.11 2.86
CA PRO A 104 10.28 -26.72 4.18
C PRO A 104 11.13 -25.65 4.86
N SER A 105 12.44 -25.65 4.61
CA SER A 105 13.38 -24.70 5.22
C SER A 105 13.02 -23.24 4.90
N ILE A 106 12.40 -22.98 3.74
CA ILE A 106 11.89 -21.66 3.34
C ILE A 106 10.90 -21.14 4.39
N PHE A 107 9.90 -21.95 4.75
CA PHE A 107 8.86 -21.57 5.68
C PHE A 107 9.40 -21.35 7.09
N TYR A 108 10.36 -22.17 7.52
CA TYR A 108 10.98 -22.03 8.84
C TYR A 108 11.86 -20.78 8.94
N VAL A 109 12.68 -20.49 7.92
CA VAL A 109 13.56 -19.31 7.91
C VAL A 109 12.74 -18.02 7.84
N PHE A 110 11.81 -17.90 6.89
CA PHE A 110 10.96 -16.71 6.77
C PHE A 110 9.99 -16.57 7.95
N GLY A 111 9.47 -17.67 8.48
CA GLY A 111 8.66 -17.68 9.70
C GLY A 111 9.42 -17.14 10.92
N ALA A 112 10.69 -17.53 11.08
CA ALA A 112 11.54 -17.05 12.18
C ALA A 112 11.85 -15.55 12.06
N VAL A 113 12.31 -15.11 10.90
CA VAL A 113 12.60 -13.69 10.65
C VAL A 113 11.34 -12.85 10.83
N GLY A 114 10.21 -13.29 10.26
CA GLY A 114 8.92 -12.59 10.39
C GLY A 114 8.40 -12.54 11.83
N THR A 115 8.58 -13.61 12.60
CA THR A 115 8.17 -13.65 14.02
C THR A 115 9.00 -12.70 14.87
N ILE A 116 10.34 -12.74 14.73
CA ILE A 116 11.25 -11.83 15.45
C ILE A 116 10.91 -10.38 15.11
N TRP A 117 10.71 -10.07 13.83
CA TRP A 117 10.33 -8.73 13.39
C TRP A 117 8.96 -8.30 13.93
N SER A 118 7.97 -9.18 13.93
CA SER A 118 6.63 -8.88 14.42
C SER A 118 6.63 -8.55 15.92
N ILE A 119 7.42 -9.29 16.71
CA ILE A 119 7.61 -9.00 18.14
C ILE A 119 8.30 -7.65 18.32
N ALA A 120 9.39 -7.38 17.59
CA ALA A 120 10.09 -6.11 17.65
C ALA A 120 9.17 -4.93 17.24
N PHE A 121 8.34 -5.12 16.21
CA PHE A 121 7.39 -4.13 15.72
C PHE A 121 6.36 -3.75 16.79
N ILE A 122 5.77 -4.74 17.47
CA ILE A 122 4.78 -4.50 18.54
C ILE A 122 5.39 -3.74 19.73
N ILE A 123 6.68 -3.96 20.03
CA ILE A 123 7.37 -3.33 21.16
C ILE A 123 7.87 -1.92 20.82
N TRP A 124 8.33 -1.69 19.59
CA TRP A 124 9.05 -0.45 19.23
C TRP A 124 8.22 0.59 18.47
N VAL A 125 7.11 0.22 17.84
CA VAL A 125 6.32 1.13 17.02
C VAL A 125 5.16 1.71 17.84
N TYR A 126 4.87 2.99 17.63
CA TYR A 126 3.79 3.72 18.29
C TYR A 126 2.75 4.18 17.27
N GLU A 127 1.47 4.17 17.66
CA GLU A 127 0.38 4.44 16.71
C GLU A 127 0.29 5.93 16.35
N ASP A 128 0.41 6.81 17.34
CA ASP A 128 0.28 8.25 17.18
C ASP A 128 1.59 8.97 17.55
N PRO A 129 2.00 10.03 16.80
CA PRO A 129 3.16 10.84 17.15
C PRO A 129 3.10 11.37 18.59
N SER A 130 1.89 11.66 19.09
CA SER A 130 1.68 12.14 20.45
C SER A 130 1.95 11.10 21.54
N SER A 131 1.81 9.81 21.22
CA SER A 131 2.06 8.69 22.13
C SER A 131 3.54 8.27 22.17
N HIS A 132 4.36 8.75 21.24
CA HIS A 132 5.75 8.36 21.12
C HIS A 132 6.61 9.03 22.20
N PRO A 133 7.32 8.27 23.06
CA PRO A 133 8.02 8.81 24.23
C PRO A 133 9.31 9.58 23.91
N ARG A 134 9.91 9.32 22.73
CA ARG A 134 11.23 9.88 22.33
C ARG A 134 11.16 10.81 21.11
N ILE A 135 9.97 11.30 20.76
CA ILE A 135 9.84 12.19 19.59
C ILE A 135 10.29 13.61 19.97
N ASP A 136 11.04 14.27 19.10
CA ASP A 136 11.40 15.66 19.30
C ASP A 136 10.14 16.55 19.27
N GLU A 137 10.06 17.54 20.16
CA GLU A 137 8.88 18.40 20.25
C GLU A 137 8.66 19.24 18.98
N ARG A 138 9.73 19.62 18.27
CA ARG A 138 9.62 20.37 17.01
C ARG A 138 9.00 19.49 15.93
N GLU A 139 9.44 18.24 15.83
CA GLU A 139 8.91 17.27 14.88
C GLU A 139 7.45 16.94 15.20
N LYS A 140 7.13 16.67 16.46
CA LYS A 140 5.75 16.44 16.92
C LYS A 140 4.84 17.62 16.56
N LYS A 141 5.30 18.85 16.79
CA LYS A 141 4.56 20.06 16.42
C LYS A 141 4.43 20.19 14.90
N TYR A 142 5.50 19.93 14.14
CA TYR A 142 5.49 19.98 12.68
C TYR A 142 4.48 18.99 12.09
N ILE A 143 4.51 17.73 12.52
CA ILE A 143 3.56 16.70 12.09
C ILE A 143 2.13 17.12 12.45
N ASN A 144 1.86 17.44 13.71
CA ASN A 144 0.49 17.78 14.16
C ASN A 144 -0.06 19.06 13.49
N THR A 145 0.79 20.04 13.19
CA THR A 145 0.37 21.28 12.51
C THR A 145 0.22 21.07 10.99
N SER A 146 1.04 20.21 10.39
CA SER A 146 1.03 19.91 8.95
C SER A 146 -0.05 18.89 8.58
N LEU A 147 -0.44 18.03 9.51
CA LEU A 147 -1.64 17.21 9.40
C LEU A 147 -2.84 18.13 9.50
N TRP A 148 -3.39 18.46 8.34
CA TRP A 148 -4.47 19.42 8.14
C TRP A 148 -5.66 19.27 9.11
N GLY A 149 -5.57 19.93 10.27
CA GLY A 149 -6.63 20.04 11.28
C GLY A 149 -6.62 18.96 12.37
N ALA A 150 -5.46 18.55 12.90
CA ALA A 150 -5.37 17.61 14.03
C ALA A 150 -5.77 18.23 15.38
N THR A 151 -7.00 18.72 15.51
CA THR A 151 -7.72 18.76 16.78
C THR A 151 -8.34 17.38 16.97
N GLU A 152 -8.02 16.69 18.07
CA GLU A 152 -8.50 15.35 18.46
C GLU A 152 -9.72 14.84 17.69
N ILE A 153 -9.48 14.20 16.54
CA ILE A 153 -10.56 13.74 15.69
C ILE A 153 -11.10 12.45 16.30
N LYS A 154 -12.08 12.57 17.20
CA LYS A 154 -13.05 11.48 17.43
C LYS A 154 -13.55 11.08 16.06
N SER A 155 -13.17 9.89 15.61
CA SER A 155 -13.40 9.53 14.22
C SER A 155 -14.90 9.35 13.99
N PRO A 156 -15.57 10.27 13.27
CA PRO A 156 -17.02 10.26 13.13
C PRO A 156 -17.47 9.01 12.38
N PRO A 157 -18.78 8.69 12.40
CA PRO A 157 -19.33 7.61 11.59
C PRO A 157 -18.92 7.78 10.13
N ILE A 158 -18.60 6.66 9.47
CA ILE A 158 -18.11 6.67 8.08
C ILE A 158 -19.26 7.13 7.17
N PRO A 159 -19.08 8.17 6.32
CA PRO A 159 -20.13 8.67 5.44
C PRO A 159 -20.27 7.80 4.18
N PHE A 160 -20.73 6.55 4.33
CA PHE A 160 -20.81 5.56 3.25
C PHE A 160 -21.51 6.10 1.99
N LYS A 161 -22.68 6.74 2.14
CA LYS A 161 -23.47 7.25 1.02
C LYS A 161 -22.73 8.32 0.22
N SER A 162 -21.92 9.14 0.88
CA SER A 162 -21.15 10.21 0.22
C SER A 162 -19.91 9.65 -0.48
N ILE A 163 -19.23 8.68 0.15
CA ILE A 163 -18.08 8.00 -0.45
C ILE A 163 -18.48 7.23 -1.70
N PHE A 164 -19.57 6.44 -1.65
CA PHE A 164 -20.04 5.66 -2.81
C PHE A 164 -20.70 6.50 -3.91
N LYS A 165 -20.90 7.80 -3.70
CA LYS A 165 -21.32 8.75 -4.74
C LYS A 165 -20.15 9.56 -5.31
N CYS A 166 -18.96 9.44 -4.74
CA CYS A 166 -17.77 10.20 -5.12
C CYS A 166 -17.09 9.56 -6.34
N LEU A 167 -17.01 10.29 -7.44
CA LEU A 167 -16.41 9.80 -8.67
C LEU A 167 -14.88 9.55 -8.56
N PRO A 168 -14.09 10.43 -7.89
CA PRO A 168 -12.68 10.14 -7.60
C PRO A 168 -12.42 8.84 -6.82
N PHE A 169 -13.36 8.39 -5.99
CA PHE A 169 -13.24 7.10 -5.30
C PHE A 169 -13.29 5.93 -6.31
N TYR A 170 -14.23 5.94 -7.24
CA TYR A 170 -14.28 4.93 -8.32
C TYR A 170 -13.05 5.00 -9.22
N ALA A 171 -12.52 6.19 -9.48
CA ALA A 171 -11.29 6.35 -10.25
C ALA A 171 -10.13 5.56 -9.62
N ILE A 172 -9.91 5.70 -8.31
CA ILE A 172 -8.89 4.93 -7.59
C ILE A 172 -9.24 3.44 -7.56
N LEU A 173 -10.51 3.08 -7.34
CA LEU A 173 -10.96 1.70 -7.28
C LEU A 173 -10.61 0.94 -8.57
N PHE A 174 -11.00 1.49 -9.73
CA PHE A 174 -10.70 0.88 -11.02
C PHE A 174 -9.20 0.90 -11.34
N ALA A 175 -8.48 1.97 -10.98
CA ALA A 175 -7.03 2.01 -11.12
C ALA A 175 -6.35 0.88 -10.34
N HIS A 176 -6.77 0.67 -9.09
CA HIS A 176 -6.22 -0.38 -8.22
C HIS A 176 -6.53 -1.77 -8.77
N MET A 177 -7.78 -2.02 -9.18
CA MET A 177 -8.19 -3.29 -9.79
C MET A 177 -7.41 -3.60 -11.07
N GLY A 178 -7.31 -2.65 -11.99
CA GLY A 178 -6.62 -2.86 -13.26
C GLY A 178 -5.11 -3.04 -13.07
N HIS A 179 -4.50 -2.28 -12.16
CA HIS A 179 -3.11 -2.48 -11.81
C HIS A 179 -2.87 -3.86 -11.20
N ASN A 180 -3.69 -4.28 -10.24
CA ASN A 180 -3.50 -5.55 -9.55
C ASN A 180 -3.71 -6.75 -10.49
N TYR A 181 -4.69 -6.69 -11.39
CA TYR A 181 -4.87 -7.72 -12.42
C TYR A 181 -3.60 -7.91 -13.25
N GLY A 182 -3.05 -6.82 -13.79
CA GLY A 182 -1.85 -6.90 -14.63
C GLY A 182 -0.59 -7.27 -13.85
N TYR A 183 -0.44 -6.75 -12.62
CA TYR A 183 0.70 -7.05 -11.76
C TYR A 183 0.72 -8.51 -11.34
N GLU A 184 -0.42 -9.05 -10.89
CA GLU A 184 -0.56 -10.46 -10.53
C GLU A 184 -0.36 -11.38 -11.74
N THR A 185 -0.86 -11.00 -12.93
CA THR A 185 -0.57 -11.74 -14.17
C THR A 185 0.93 -11.85 -14.41
N LEU A 186 1.64 -10.73 -14.32
CA LEU A 186 3.10 -10.69 -14.47
C LEU A 186 3.79 -11.45 -13.33
N MET A 187 3.25 -11.46 -12.12
CA MET A 187 3.87 -12.14 -10.99
C MET A 187 3.75 -13.67 -11.07
N THR A 188 2.56 -14.18 -11.36
CA THR A 188 2.31 -15.62 -11.39
C THR A 188 2.78 -16.26 -12.69
N GLU A 189 2.58 -15.58 -13.82
CA GLU A 189 2.78 -16.20 -15.14
C GLU A 189 4.16 -15.93 -15.73
N LEU A 190 4.88 -14.87 -15.31
CA LEU A 190 6.18 -14.55 -15.88
C LEU A 190 7.22 -15.67 -15.69
N PRO A 191 7.37 -16.31 -14.51
CA PRO A 191 8.30 -17.42 -14.36
C PRO A 191 7.96 -18.60 -15.28
N THR A 192 6.67 -18.86 -15.49
CA THR A 192 6.15 -19.89 -16.40
C THR A 192 6.46 -19.54 -17.85
N TYR A 193 6.24 -18.29 -18.25
CA TYR A 193 6.59 -17.76 -19.58
C TYR A 193 8.10 -17.87 -19.87
N MET A 194 8.95 -17.46 -18.92
CA MET A 194 10.41 -17.55 -19.05
C MET A 194 10.87 -19.00 -19.24
N LYS A 195 10.24 -19.95 -18.54
CA LYS A 195 10.54 -21.38 -18.66
C LYS A 195 10.00 -22.00 -19.96
N GLN A 196 8.73 -21.78 -20.28
CA GLN A 196 8.02 -22.46 -21.37
C GLN A 196 8.33 -21.85 -22.74
N VAL A 197 8.34 -20.52 -22.86
CA VAL A 197 8.50 -19.80 -24.12
C VAL A 197 9.95 -19.39 -24.33
N LEU A 198 10.55 -18.70 -23.37
CA LEU A 198 11.95 -18.22 -23.51
C LEU A 198 12.98 -19.33 -23.28
N ARG A 199 12.57 -20.50 -22.78
CA ARG A 199 13.43 -21.68 -22.57
C ARG A 199 14.67 -21.37 -21.72
N PHE A 200 14.55 -20.45 -20.75
CA PHE A 200 15.62 -20.23 -19.78
C PHE A 200 15.75 -21.43 -18.83
N SER A 201 16.98 -21.72 -18.40
CA SER A 201 17.24 -22.80 -17.44
C SER A 201 16.64 -22.45 -16.07
N LEU A 202 16.23 -23.48 -15.32
CA LEU A 202 15.61 -23.29 -14.00
C LEU A 202 16.53 -22.53 -13.03
N LYS A 203 17.86 -22.73 -13.14
CA LYS A 203 18.89 -22.07 -12.33
C LYS A 203 18.97 -20.57 -12.58
N SER A 204 18.89 -20.13 -13.84
CA SER A 204 18.89 -18.70 -14.17
C SER A 204 17.51 -18.06 -13.94
N ASN A 205 16.43 -18.86 -13.92
CA ASN A 205 15.07 -18.35 -13.85
C ASN A 205 14.78 -17.57 -12.57
N GLY A 206 15.29 -18.00 -11.41
CA GLY A 206 15.09 -17.31 -10.13
C GLY A 206 15.70 -15.91 -10.11
N LEU A 207 16.95 -15.79 -10.58
CA LEU A 207 17.64 -14.49 -10.66
C LEU A 207 17.02 -13.60 -11.74
N LEU A 208 16.78 -14.13 -12.94
CA LEU A 208 16.20 -13.37 -14.05
C LEU A 208 14.77 -12.91 -13.77
N SER A 209 13.97 -13.70 -13.04
CA SER A 209 12.61 -13.32 -12.63
C SER A 209 12.60 -12.25 -11.54
N SER A 210 13.71 -12.04 -10.82
CA SER A 210 13.82 -10.97 -9.82
C SER A 210 14.15 -9.60 -10.44
N LEU A 211 14.74 -9.57 -11.64
CA LEU A 211 15.17 -8.33 -12.32
C LEU A 211 14.02 -7.33 -12.55
N PRO A 212 12.82 -7.74 -13.01
CA PRO A 212 11.69 -6.82 -13.18
C PRO A 212 11.27 -6.13 -11.88
N TYR A 213 11.31 -6.84 -10.75
CA TYR A 213 10.97 -6.29 -9.44
C TYR A 213 12.09 -5.40 -8.88
N LEU A 214 13.36 -5.73 -9.17
CA LEU A 214 14.48 -4.84 -8.90
C LEU A 214 14.36 -3.53 -9.66
N ALA A 215 14.03 -3.60 -10.95
CA ALA A 215 13.73 -2.40 -11.74
C ALA A 215 12.57 -1.63 -11.11
N MET A 216 11.47 -2.30 -10.75
CA MET A 216 10.30 -1.65 -10.11
C MET A 216 10.67 -0.93 -8.82
N TRP A 217 11.52 -1.54 -7.99
CA TRP A 217 12.02 -0.94 -6.76
C TRP A 217 12.82 0.33 -7.06
N ILE A 218 13.83 0.26 -7.95
CA ILE A 218 14.65 1.42 -8.32
C ILE A 218 13.80 2.55 -8.91
N PHE A 219 12.97 2.22 -9.92
CA PHE A 219 12.09 3.18 -10.57
C PHE A 219 11.10 3.81 -9.58
N SER A 220 10.54 3.05 -8.64
CA SER A 220 9.62 3.60 -7.64
C SER A 220 10.26 4.68 -6.77
N MET A 221 11.51 4.46 -6.35
CA MET A 221 12.27 5.42 -5.55
C MET A 221 12.59 6.68 -6.38
N SER A 222 13.07 6.51 -7.62
CA SER A 222 13.37 7.64 -8.51
C SER A 222 12.14 8.46 -8.86
N ILE A 223 11.03 7.80 -9.21
CA ILE A 223 9.77 8.46 -9.56
C ILE A 223 9.20 9.24 -8.36
N SER A 224 9.37 8.73 -7.13
CA SER A 224 8.89 9.43 -5.93
C SER A 224 9.59 10.78 -5.72
N ILE A 225 10.89 10.86 -5.98
CA ILE A 225 11.67 12.11 -5.91
C ILE A 225 11.17 13.10 -6.97
N VAL A 226 10.92 12.62 -8.19
CA VAL A 226 10.39 13.44 -9.28
C VAL A 226 8.98 13.94 -8.94
N ALA A 227 8.12 13.09 -8.39
CA ALA A 227 6.76 13.46 -8.00
C ALA A 227 6.76 14.56 -6.91
N ASP A 228 7.61 14.43 -5.89
CA ASP A 228 7.73 15.46 -4.85
C ASP A 228 8.38 16.75 -5.37
N TRP A 229 9.32 16.67 -6.32
CA TRP A 229 9.84 17.84 -7.01
C TRP A 229 8.75 18.55 -7.84
N MET A 230 7.90 17.80 -8.54
CA MET A 230 6.77 18.36 -9.30
C MET A 230 5.79 19.12 -8.40
N ILE A 231 5.50 18.58 -7.20
CA ILE A 231 4.61 19.21 -6.22
C ILE A 231 5.29 20.43 -5.57
N SER A 232 6.53 20.27 -5.08
CA SER A 232 7.27 21.34 -4.37
C SER A 232 7.64 22.53 -5.27
N SER A 233 7.86 22.30 -6.57
CA SER A 233 8.11 23.36 -7.54
C SER A 233 6.90 24.29 -7.78
N LYS A 234 5.71 23.95 -7.24
CA LYS A 234 4.44 24.66 -7.41
C LYS A 234 3.99 24.81 -8.88
N ARG A 235 4.62 24.09 -9.81
CA ARG A 235 4.26 24.08 -11.24
C ARG A 235 3.12 23.13 -11.55
N PHE A 236 2.96 22.08 -10.75
CA PHE A 236 1.92 21.06 -10.90
C PHE A 236 1.07 20.97 -9.64
N ASN A 237 -0.24 20.84 -9.82
CA ASN A 237 -1.13 20.53 -8.70
C ASN A 237 -1.06 19.03 -8.36
N HIS A 238 -1.45 18.65 -7.13
CA HIS A 238 -1.43 17.25 -6.68
C HIS A 238 -2.13 16.31 -7.67
N THR A 239 -3.33 16.69 -8.13
CA THR A 239 -4.09 15.93 -9.13
C THR A 239 -3.31 15.67 -10.42
N GLN A 240 -2.62 16.68 -10.95
CA GLN A 240 -1.85 16.54 -12.20
C GLN A 240 -0.67 15.60 -11.99
N THR A 241 0.07 15.76 -10.90
CA THR A 241 1.18 14.86 -10.55
C THR A 241 0.70 13.43 -10.40
N ARG A 242 -0.39 13.18 -9.66
CA ARG A 242 -0.94 11.82 -9.49
C ARG A 242 -1.36 11.19 -10.83
N LYS A 243 -1.97 11.96 -11.73
CA LYS A 243 -2.36 11.49 -13.08
C LYS A 243 -1.15 11.13 -13.93
N VAL A 244 -0.11 11.95 -13.94
CA VAL A 244 1.14 11.67 -14.68
C VAL A 244 1.82 10.41 -14.13
N MET A 245 1.98 10.30 -12.81
CA MET A 245 2.63 9.13 -12.19
C MET A 245 1.83 7.85 -12.40
N ASN A 246 0.50 7.93 -12.30
CA ASN A 246 -0.37 6.80 -12.60
C ASN A 246 -0.33 6.38 -14.08
N SER A 247 -0.23 7.35 -14.99
CA SER A 247 -0.09 7.09 -16.43
C SER A 247 1.19 6.31 -16.74
N ILE A 248 2.32 6.70 -16.12
CA ILE A 248 3.58 5.95 -16.24
C ILE A 248 3.39 4.53 -15.70
N GLY A 249 2.76 4.40 -14.52
CA GLY A 249 2.54 3.15 -13.82
C GLY A 249 1.53 2.19 -14.46
N GLN A 250 0.70 2.63 -15.41
CA GLN A 250 -0.30 1.78 -16.06
C GLN A 250 -0.08 1.67 -17.57
N TYR A 251 0.15 2.78 -18.27
CA TYR A 251 0.44 2.71 -19.70
C TYR A 251 1.81 2.13 -19.99
N GLY A 252 2.81 2.41 -19.15
CA GLY A 252 4.17 1.84 -19.28
C GLY A 252 4.17 0.31 -19.37
N PRO A 253 3.67 -0.42 -18.35
CA PRO A 253 3.58 -1.87 -18.40
C PRO A 253 2.63 -2.38 -19.50
N GLY A 254 1.52 -1.69 -19.77
CA GLY A 254 0.59 -2.07 -20.86
C GLY A 254 1.25 -2.03 -22.24
N LEU A 255 1.97 -0.97 -22.56
CA LEU A 255 2.72 -0.84 -23.82
C LEU A 255 3.89 -1.82 -23.88
N ALA A 256 4.57 -2.06 -22.76
CA ALA A 256 5.65 -3.04 -22.70
C ALA A 256 5.15 -4.47 -22.93
N LEU A 257 3.98 -4.84 -22.41
CA LEU A 257 3.35 -6.14 -22.68
C LEU A 257 3.02 -6.30 -24.16
N ILE A 258 2.49 -5.27 -24.81
CA ILE A 258 2.23 -5.27 -26.25
C ILE A 258 3.55 -5.41 -27.02
N ALA A 259 4.57 -4.64 -26.68
CA ALA A 259 5.87 -4.70 -27.35
C ALA A 259 6.55 -6.06 -27.18
N ALA A 260 6.53 -6.63 -25.97
CA ALA A 260 7.05 -7.96 -25.66
C ALA A 260 6.31 -9.09 -26.39
N SER A 261 5.08 -8.83 -26.86
CA SER A 261 4.31 -9.78 -27.67
C SER A 261 4.85 -9.90 -29.11
N TYR A 262 5.59 -8.89 -29.60
CA TYR A 262 6.10 -8.81 -30.98
C TYR A 262 7.61 -9.06 -31.12
N THR A 263 8.32 -9.33 -30.04
CA THR A 263 9.78 -9.58 -30.04
C THR A 263 10.19 -10.91 -30.69
N GLY A 264 9.24 -11.78 -31.00
CA GLY A 264 9.48 -13.05 -31.66
C GLY A 264 10.37 -13.99 -30.83
N CYS A 265 11.49 -14.43 -31.39
CA CYS A 265 12.39 -15.39 -30.74
C CYS A 265 13.52 -14.75 -29.91
N ASP A 266 13.62 -13.41 -29.87
CA ASP A 266 14.67 -12.73 -29.11
C ASP A 266 14.34 -12.71 -27.61
N ARG A 267 14.99 -13.63 -26.89
CA ARG A 267 14.76 -13.86 -25.46
C ARG A 267 15.26 -12.69 -24.61
N VAL A 268 16.38 -12.08 -25.00
CA VAL A 268 17.02 -11.00 -24.23
C VAL A 268 16.22 -9.72 -24.40
N LEU A 269 15.81 -9.41 -25.62
CA LEU A 269 14.96 -8.26 -25.89
C LEU A 269 13.61 -8.36 -25.17
N THR A 270 12.98 -9.54 -25.21
CA THR A 270 11.70 -9.78 -24.50
C THR A 270 11.85 -9.53 -23.00
N LEU A 271 12.90 -10.08 -22.40
CA LEU A 271 13.18 -9.90 -20.97
C LEU A 271 13.47 -8.43 -20.63
N ALA A 272 14.24 -7.73 -21.47
CA ALA A 272 14.56 -6.32 -21.26
C ALA A 272 13.30 -5.45 -21.30
N ILE A 273 12.42 -5.65 -22.29
CA ILE A 273 11.16 -4.91 -22.41
C ILE A 273 10.24 -5.18 -21.21
N LEU A 274 10.10 -6.45 -20.80
CA LEU A 274 9.28 -6.81 -19.63
C LEU A 274 9.87 -6.22 -18.34
N THR A 275 11.20 -6.22 -18.20
CA THR A 275 11.88 -5.62 -17.04
C THR A 275 11.64 -4.11 -16.97
N ILE A 276 11.75 -3.40 -18.09
CA ILE A 276 11.44 -1.97 -18.15
C ILE A 276 9.95 -1.74 -17.86
N GLY A 277 9.05 -2.52 -18.47
CA GLY A 277 7.60 -2.42 -18.27
C GLY A 277 7.17 -2.58 -16.81
N VAL A 278 7.65 -3.64 -16.15
CA VAL A 278 7.43 -3.84 -14.71
C VAL A 278 8.15 -2.77 -13.89
N GLY A 279 9.32 -2.30 -14.33
CA GLY A 279 9.99 -1.13 -13.76
C GLY A 279 9.06 0.09 -13.65
N LEU A 280 8.39 0.40 -14.75
CA LEU A 280 7.47 1.54 -14.84
C LEU A 280 6.25 1.40 -13.92
N ASN A 281 5.81 0.17 -13.56
CA ASN A 281 4.75 -0.03 -12.54
C ASN A 281 5.09 0.70 -11.23
N GLY A 282 6.37 0.95 -10.91
CA GLY A 282 6.77 1.72 -9.72
C GLY A 282 6.10 3.10 -9.62
N GLY A 283 5.66 3.68 -10.74
CA GLY A 283 4.92 4.96 -10.76
C GLY A 283 3.60 4.94 -9.97
N ILE A 284 2.97 3.77 -9.81
CA ILE A 284 1.69 3.65 -9.08
C ILE A 284 1.80 4.03 -7.61
N TYR A 285 2.98 3.84 -6.99
CA TYR A 285 3.23 4.20 -5.60
C TYR A 285 3.14 5.71 -5.39
N SER A 286 3.55 6.50 -6.39
CA SER A 286 3.41 7.97 -6.38
C SER A 286 2.14 8.47 -7.10
N GLY A 287 1.34 7.55 -7.65
CA GLY A 287 0.09 7.79 -8.37
C GLY A 287 -1.14 7.45 -7.51
N PHE A 288 -1.94 6.47 -7.92
CA PHE A 288 -3.21 6.16 -7.25
C PHE A 288 -3.04 5.66 -5.81
N LYS A 289 -1.92 4.99 -5.47
CA LYS A 289 -1.80 4.27 -4.19
C LYS A 289 -1.78 5.22 -3.00
N ILE A 290 -1.07 6.33 -3.11
CA ILE A 290 -1.09 7.43 -2.13
C ILE A 290 -2.27 8.38 -2.31
N ASN A 291 -2.95 8.39 -3.46
CA ASN A 291 -4.08 9.27 -3.73
C ASN A 291 -5.26 9.07 -2.75
N HIS A 292 -5.36 7.91 -2.11
CA HIS A 292 -6.29 7.67 -1.00
C HIS A 292 -6.10 8.66 0.16
N LEU A 293 -4.85 8.99 0.49
CA LEU A 293 -4.49 9.97 1.53
C LEU A 293 -4.85 11.40 1.11
N ASP A 294 -4.77 11.67 -0.20
CA ASP A 294 -5.06 12.98 -0.77
C ASP A 294 -6.57 13.24 -0.78
N LEU A 295 -7.40 12.21 -1.05
CA LEU A 295 -8.87 12.31 -0.96
C LEU A 295 -9.38 12.45 0.48
N THR A 296 -8.82 11.67 1.41
CA THR A 296 -9.20 11.68 2.83
C THR A 296 -8.07 11.16 3.72
N PRO A 297 -7.48 11.99 4.58
CA PRO A 297 -6.57 11.50 5.61
C PRO A 297 -7.31 10.70 6.70
N ARG A 298 -8.55 11.08 7.03
CA ARG A 298 -9.31 10.50 8.16
C ARG A 298 -9.79 9.07 7.89
N PHE A 299 -10.17 8.79 6.65
CA PHE A 299 -10.72 7.50 6.23
C PHE A 299 -9.81 6.77 5.22
N ALA A 300 -8.55 7.21 5.07
CA ALA A 300 -7.58 6.64 4.11
C ALA A 300 -7.50 5.11 4.20
N GLY A 301 -7.29 4.58 5.41
CA GLY A 301 -7.20 3.13 5.64
C GLY A 301 -8.50 2.38 5.29
N PHE A 302 -9.66 3.02 5.45
CA PHE A 302 -10.95 2.42 5.06
C PHE A 302 -11.13 2.40 3.54
N LEU A 303 -10.84 3.50 2.84
CA LEU A 303 -10.87 3.51 1.37
C LEU A 303 -9.88 2.49 0.81
N MET A 304 -8.65 2.47 1.33
CA MET A 304 -7.63 1.50 0.92
C MET A 304 -8.07 0.06 1.17
N ALA A 305 -8.79 -0.23 2.26
CA ALA A 305 -9.33 -1.57 2.50
C ALA A 305 -10.33 -2.01 1.43
N ILE A 306 -11.26 -1.12 1.02
CA ILE A 306 -12.22 -1.45 -0.03
C ILE A 306 -11.51 -1.65 -1.36
N THR A 307 -10.65 -0.70 -1.77
CA THR A 307 -9.97 -0.79 -3.06
C THR A 307 -9.02 -1.99 -3.11
N ASN A 308 -8.30 -2.28 -2.03
CA ASN A 308 -7.42 -3.45 -1.93
C ASN A 308 -8.21 -4.76 -2.00
N CYS A 309 -9.36 -4.87 -1.34
CA CYS A 309 -10.21 -6.05 -1.42
C CYS A 309 -10.68 -6.32 -2.86
N SER A 310 -11.25 -5.30 -3.52
CA SER A 310 -11.68 -5.40 -4.91
C SER A 310 -10.53 -5.68 -5.87
N ALA A 311 -9.35 -5.10 -5.61
CA ALA A 311 -8.15 -5.31 -6.40
C ALA A 311 -7.61 -6.75 -6.28
N ASN A 312 -7.58 -7.32 -5.07
CA ASN A 312 -7.19 -8.71 -4.86
C ASN A 312 -8.17 -9.68 -5.52
N LEU A 313 -9.48 -9.38 -5.49
CA LEU A 313 -10.47 -10.17 -6.22
C LEU A 313 -10.24 -10.12 -7.74
N ALA A 314 -9.91 -8.94 -8.29
CA ALA A 314 -9.53 -8.81 -9.70
C ALA A 314 -8.22 -9.56 -10.01
N GLY A 315 -7.24 -9.47 -9.11
CA GLY A 315 -5.95 -10.18 -9.21
C GLY A 315 -6.11 -11.70 -9.23
N LEU A 316 -7.05 -12.25 -8.45
CA LEU A 316 -7.37 -13.69 -8.47
C LEU A 316 -7.85 -14.18 -9.85
N LEU A 317 -8.51 -13.30 -10.63
CA LEU A 317 -9.00 -13.66 -11.96
C LEU A 317 -7.88 -13.78 -13.00
N ALA A 318 -6.72 -13.14 -12.78
CA ALA A 318 -5.60 -13.15 -13.71
C ALA A 318 -5.05 -14.56 -14.00
N PRO A 319 -4.59 -15.35 -13.01
CA PRO A 319 -4.09 -16.70 -13.26
C PRO A 319 -5.19 -17.65 -13.75
N ILE A 320 -6.45 -17.44 -13.35
CA ILE A 320 -7.59 -18.24 -13.85
C ILE A 320 -7.79 -18.01 -15.35
N ALA A 321 -7.77 -16.75 -15.79
CA ALA A 321 -7.89 -16.39 -17.19
C ALA A 321 -6.68 -16.89 -18.00
N ALA A 322 -5.47 -16.71 -17.49
CA ALA A 322 -4.24 -17.19 -18.13
C ALA A 322 -4.25 -18.73 -18.28
N GLY A 323 -4.56 -19.46 -17.20
CA GLY A 323 -4.63 -20.92 -17.22
C GLY A 323 -5.64 -21.45 -18.27
N ASN A 324 -6.82 -20.85 -18.36
CA ASN A 324 -7.83 -21.23 -19.35
C ASN A 324 -7.41 -20.95 -20.80
N LEU A 325 -6.66 -19.88 -21.03
CA LEU A 325 -6.17 -19.51 -22.37
C LEU A 325 -4.97 -20.36 -22.81
N ILE A 326 -4.11 -20.75 -21.88
CA ILE A 326 -2.88 -21.50 -22.12
C ILE A 326 -3.15 -23.01 -22.18
N ASN A 327 -4.20 -23.49 -21.51
CA ASN A 327 -4.50 -24.91 -21.40
C ASN A 327 -4.49 -25.62 -22.78
N ASN A 328 -3.75 -26.73 -22.83
CA ASN A 328 -3.52 -27.64 -23.96
C ASN A 328 -2.49 -27.23 -25.04
N GLN A 329 -2.04 -25.96 -25.14
CA GLN A 329 -1.04 -25.54 -26.15
C GLN A 329 -0.27 -24.25 -25.70
N PRO A 330 0.88 -24.34 -24.99
CA PRO A 330 1.67 -23.17 -24.58
C PRO A 330 2.45 -22.60 -25.78
N THR A 331 1.72 -21.97 -26.70
CA THR A 331 2.25 -21.33 -27.90
C THR A 331 2.40 -19.82 -27.67
N ILE A 332 3.30 -19.19 -28.43
CA ILE A 332 3.49 -17.73 -28.40
C ILE A 332 2.16 -17.01 -28.63
N ALA A 333 1.31 -17.51 -29.54
CA ALA A 333 0.02 -16.90 -29.85
C ALA A 333 -0.95 -16.87 -28.67
N GLN A 334 -0.98 -17.89 -27.81
CA GLN A 334 -1.84 -17.88 -26.61
C GLN A 334 -1.31 -16.90 -25.56
N TRP A 335 0.02 -16.86 -25.37
CA TRP A 335 0.66 -15.89 -24.48
C TRP A 335 0.47 -14.44 -24.92
N GLN A 336 0.47 -14.19 -26.23
CA GLN A 336 0.13 -12.87 -26.79
C GLN A 336 -1.29 -12.45 -26.35
N LYS A 337 -2.29 -13.34 -26.39
CA LYS A 337 -3.64 -13.01 -25.91
C LYS A 337 -3.67 -12.63 -24.44
N VAL A 338 -2.94 -13.36 -23.59
CA VAL A 338 -2.81 -13.04 -22.15
C VAL A 338 -2.22 -11.64 -21.96
N PHE A 339 -1.13 -11.32 -22.69
CA PHE A 339 -0.49 -10.00 -22.64
C PHE A 339 -1.40 -8.89 -23.17
N PHE A 340 -2.16 -9.12 -24.24
CA PHE A 340 -3.12 -8.14 -24.75
C PHE A 340 -4.27 -7.86 -23.78
N ILE A 341 -4.81 -8.88 -23.12
CA ILE A 341 -5.86 -8.71 -22.11
C ILE A 341 -5.34 -7.88 -20.94
N ALA A 342 -4.17 -8.22 -20.42
CA ALA A 342 -3.55 -7.46 -19.33
C ALA A 342 -3.24 -6.01 -19.75
N ALA A 343 -2.70 -5.79 -20.95
CA ALA A 343 -2.43 -4.46 -21.49
C ALA A 343 -3.69 -3.61 -21.66
N PHE A 344 -4.77 -4.22 -22.17
CA PHE A 344 -6.07 -3.57 -22.34
C PHE A 344 -6.64 -3.11 -20.98
N ILE A 345 -6.58 -3.99 -19.97
CA ILE A 345 -7.05 -3.67 -18.61
C ILE A 345 -6.22 -2.53 -18.00
N TYR A 346 -4.88 -2.57 -18.15
CA TYR A 346 -4.01 -1.47 -17.71
C TYR A 346 -4.39 -0.13 -18.36
N ILE A 347 -4.56 -0.12 -19.68
CA ILE A 347 -4.87 1.11 -20.44
C ILE A 347 -6.25 1.66 -20.07
N ILE A 348 -7.27 0.82 -19.96
CA ILE A 348 -8.62 1.28 -19.58
C ILE A 348 -8.64 1.83 -18.16
N ALA A 349 -8.03 1.12 -17.21
CA ALA A 349 -7.96 1.56 -15.82
C ALA A 349 -7.21 2.89 -15.70
N GLY A 350 -6.09 3.05 -16.41
CA GLY A 350 -5.33 4.31 -16.46
C GLY A 350 -6.07 5.44 -17.13
N THR A 351 -6.80 5.16 -18.20
CA THR A 351 -7.63 6.17 -18.89
C THR A 351 -8.75 6.64 -17.96
N PHE A 352 -9.43 5.72 -17.29
CA PHE A 352 -10.50 6.05 -16.36
C PHE A 352 -9.97 6.92 -15.19
N PHE A 353 -8.81 6.58 -14.62
CA PHE A 353 -8.17 7.39 -13.59
C PHE A 353 -7.75 8.77 -14.09
N ASN A 354 -7.24 8.88 -15.30
CA ASN A 354 -6.83 10.15 -15.88
C ASN A 354 -8.00 11.10 -16.13
N ILE A 355 -9.17 10.58 -16.49
CA ILE A 355 -10.37 11.38 -16.71
C ILE A 355 -10.96 11.81 -15.35
N PHE A 356 -11.17 10.87 -14.44
CA PHE A 356 -12.00 11.08 -13.24
C PHE A 356 -11.25 11.21 -11.91
N GLY A 357 -9.94 10.94 -11.90
CA GLY A 357 -9.12 11.05 -10.70
C GLY A 357 -8.98 12.49 -10.21
N SER A 358 -9.00 12.65 -8.88
CA SER A 358 -8.70 13.90 -8.18
C SER A 358 -7.72 13.62 -7.06
N GLY A 359 -6.82 14.56 -6.80
CA GLY A 359 -5.90 14.59 -5.67
C GLY A 359 -6.24 15.71 -4.67
N GLU A 360 -7.48 16.18 -4.68
CA GLU A 360 -8.00 17.16 -3.73
C GLU A 360 -8.90 16.50 -2.68
N ARG A 361 -8.89 17.07 -1.47
CA ARG A 361 -9.72 16.61 -0.36
C ARG A 361 -11.19 16.65 -0.73
N GLN A 362 -11.91 15.57 -0.45
CA GLN A 362 -13.33 15.48 -0.80
C GLN A 362 -14.23 16.16 0.23
N TYR A 363 -15.37 16.67 -0.22
CA TYR A 363 -16.33 17.46 0.59
C TYR A 363 -16.82 16.74 1.87
N TRP A 364 -16.86 15.40 1.85
CA TRP A 364 -17.31 14.57 2.96
C TRP A 364 -16.23 14.33 4.03
N ASP A 365 -15.02 14.83 3.82
CA ASP A 365 -13.91 14.70 4.75
C ASP A 365 -13.67 15.97 5.58
N ASN A 366 -14.57 16.97 5.58
CA ASN A 366 -14.39 18.22 6.32
C ASN A 366 -14.74 18.07 7.83
N PRO A 367 -13.82 18.35 8.79
CA PRO A 367 -14.09 18.33 10.22
C PRO A 367 -15.16 19.33 10.65
N ASP A 368 -15.29 20.47 9.96
CA ASP A 368 -16.27 21.51 10.30
C ASP A 368 -17.72 21.01 10.12
N ASN A 369 -17.92 20.03 9.23
CA ASN A 369 -19.24 19.41 8.99
C ASN A 369 -19.67 18.45 10.11
N ASP A 370 -18.77 18.09 11.03
CA ASP A 370 -19.06 17.20 12.16
C ASP A 370 -19.64 17.97 13.37
N VAL A 371 -19.48 19.29 13.41
CA VAL A 371 -20.08 20.16 14.44
C VAL A 371 -21.52 20.44 14.05
N LYS A 372 -22.41 19.48 14.30
CA LYS A 372 -23.87 19.65 14.12
C LYS A 372 -24.60 20.08 15.39
N ASP A 373 -23.89 20.35 16.48
CA ASP A 373 -24.50 20.83 17.73
C ASP A 373 -24.09 22.30 17.98
N PRO A 374 -24.99 23.28 17.77
CA PRO A 374 -24.72 24.70 18.01
C PRO A 374 -24.23 25.00 19.43
N ASN A 375 -24.59 24.14 20.39
CA ASN A 375 -24.24 24.31 21.81
C ASN A 375 -22.79 23.92 22.13
N ALA A 376 -22.10 23.18 21.26
CA ALA A 376 -20.70 22.81 21.48
C ALA A 376 -19.74 23.99 21.23
N LEU A 377 -20.10 24.90 20.33
CA LEU A 377 -19.32 26.11 20.03
C LEU A 377 -19.35 27.12 21.20
N GLU A 378 -20.47 27.26 21.90
CA GLU A 378 -20.55 28.13 23.09
C GLU A 378 -19.67 27.63 24.24
N SER A 379 -19.55 26.30 24.40
CA SER A 379 -18.69 25.71 25.44
C SER A 379 -17.18 25.83 25.17
N GLN A 380 -16.78 26.02 23.90
CA GLN A 380 -15.36 26.22 23.52
C GLN A 380 -14.97 27.69 23.38
N THR A 381 -15.95 28.60 23.26
CA THR A 381 -15.68 30.05 23.17
C THR A 381 -15.67 30.71 24.56
N GLN A 382 -16.17 30.04 25.59
CA GLN A 382 -15.96 30.45 26.99
C GLN A 382 -14.61 29.94 27.51
N GLU A 383 -13.51 30.53 27.01
CA GLU A 383 -12.35 30.70 27.90
C GLU A 383 -12.81 31.52 29.12
N PRO A 384 -12.30 31.22 30.34
CA PRO A 384 -12.68 31.96 31.53
C PRO A 384 -12.07 33.38 31.46
N SER A 385 -12.76 34.29 30.78
CA SER A 385 -12.54 35.71 30.95
C SER A 385 -12.99 36.09 32.37
N ASN A 386 -12.01 36.45 33.20
CA ASN A 386 -12.13 37.09 34.51
C ASN A 386 -12.73 36.26 35.66
N GLN A 387 -11.88 35.48 36.33
CA GLN A 387 -11.98 35.33 37.80
C GLN A 387 -10.70 35.63 38.59
N ASN A 388 -9.59 36.01 37.97
CA ASN A 388 -8.36 36.41 38.70
C ASN A 388 -8.05 37.92 38.72
N GLY A 389 -8.96 38.77 38.22
CA GLY A 389 -8.77 40.23 38.19
C GLY A 389 -9.39 41.00 39.37
N ASN A 390 -10.35 40.41 40.10
CA ASN A 390 -11.09 41.11 41.16
C ASN A 390 -10.62 40.81 42.59
N ASP A 391 -9.80 39.78 42.80
CA ASP A 391 -9.21 39.49 44.12
C ASP A 391 -7.89 40.22 44.37
N ALA A 392 -7.20 40.69 43.32
CA ALA A 392 -6.00 41.52 43.46
C ALA A 392 -6.32 42.99 43.80
N ARG A 393 -7.51 43.50 43.43
CA ARG A 393 -7.94 44.86 43.78
C ARG A 393 -8.59 44.98 45.17
N ARG A 394 -9.12 43.89 45.73
CA ARG A 394 -9.65 43.88 47.12
C ARG A 394 -8.59 43.71 48.19
N ARG A 395 -7.40 43.19 47.86
CA ARG A 395 -6.28 43.08 48.81
C ARG A 395 -5.39 44.34 48.90
N ILE A 396 -5.46 45.25 47.93
CA ILE A 396 -4.69 46.51 47.97
C ILE A 396 -5.48 47.64 48.65
N SER A 397 -6.82 47.60 48.68
CA SER A 397 -7.63 48.58 49.41
C SER A 397 -7.80 48.29 50.92
N ALA A 398 -7.24 47.17 51.42
CA ALA A 398 -7.31 46.80 52.84
C ALA A 398 -6.02 47.05 53.64
N ILE A 399 -4.96 47.59 53.01
CA ILE A 399 -3.66 47.84 53.66
C ILE A 399 -3.32 49.34 53.76
N SER A 400 -4.09 50.24 53.13
CA SER A 400 -3.87 51.70 53.24
C SER A 400 -4.82 52.43 54.19
N GLY A 401 -5.38 51.74 55.19
CA GLY A 401 -6.42 52.28 56.09
C GLY A 401 -6.18 52.03 57.59
N SER A 402 -4.94 51.77 58.01
CA SER A 402 -4.60 51.69 59.43
C SER A 402 -3.10 51.95 59.66
N GLN A 403 -2.72 53.23 59.69
CA GLN A 403 -1.87 53.89 60.70
C GLN A 403 -1.56 55.32 60.26
#